data_AF-A0A8J6VDM4-F1
#
_entry.id   AF-A0A8J6VDM4-F1
#
_cell.length_a   1.000
_cell.length_b   1.000
_cell.length_c   1.000
_cell.angle_alpha   90.00
_cell.angle_beta   90.00
_cell.angle_gamma   90.00
#
_symmetry.space_group_name_H-M   'P 1'
#
loop_
_entity.id
_entity.type
_entity.pdbx_description
1 polymer ?
#
loop_
_entity_poly.entity_id
_entity_poly.type
_entity_poly.pdbx_seq_one_letter_code
_entity_poly.pdbx_strand_id
1 'polypeptide(L)' 'MVIFSASQKSEFSGDTQIWESLKQAIASSSGFQRWELERPMDKEQLQDVGIDYRVRRYLRETLETLAY' A
#
# COMPACT_ATOMS: atom_id res chain seq x y z
N MET A 1 26.43 -33.94 -10.13
CA MET A 1 26.63 -32.49 -10.36
C MET A 1 25.26 -31.93 -10.74
N VAL A 2 24.53 -31.34 -9.78
CA VAL A 2 23.17 -30.84 -10.01
C VAL A 2 23.24 -29.38 -10.44
N ILE A 3 22.72 -29.10 -11.62
CA ILE A 3 22.56 -27.77 -12.20
C ILE A 3 21.25 -27.19 -11.63
N PHE A 4 21.36 -26.16 -10.78
CA PHE A 4 20.21 -25.40 -10.33
C PHE A 4 19.74 -24.48 -11.46
N SER A 5 18.76 -24.97 -12.21
CA SER A 5 18.08 -24.22 -13.27
C SER A 5 17.37 -23.00 -12.70
N ALA A 6 17.52 -21.88 -13.40
CA ALA A 6 16.95 -20.59 -13.11
C ALA A 6 15.42 -20.63 -12.95
N SER A 7 14.94 -20.49 -11.71
CA SER A 7 13.53 -20.20 -11.42
C SER A 7 13.38 -19.24 -10.24
N GLN A 8 14.17 -18.16 -10.21
CA GLN A 8 14.05 -17.07 -9.23
C GLN A 8 13.28 -15.85 -9.77
N LYS A 9 12.67 -15.95 -10.96
CA LYS A 9 12.01 -14.81 -11.62
C LYS A 9 10.51 -14.69 -11.37
N SER A 10 9.89 -15.66 -10.69
CA SER A 10 8.43 -15.74 -10.51
C SER A 10 7.92 -15.36 -9.11
N GLU A 11 8.79 -15.21 -8.10
CA GLU A 11 8.33 -14.88 -6.73
C GLU A 11 7.98 -13.39 -6.59
N PHE A 12 8.71 -12.48 -7.24
CA PHE A 12 8.47 -11.03 -7.13
C PHE A 12 7.17 -10.53 -7.79
N SER A 13 6.64 -11.26 -8.78
CA SER A 13 5.41 -10.87 -9.48
C SER A 13 4.17 -11.08 -8.61
N GLY A 14 4.17 -12.14 -7.79
CA GLY A 14 3.07 -12.44 -6.86
C GLY A 14 2.96 -11.39 -5.76
N ASP A 15 4.08 -11.03 -5.14
CA ASP A 15 4.11 -10.01 -4.08
C ASP A 15 3.63 -8.64 -4.56
N THR A 16 3.98 -8.28 -5.80
CA THR A 16 3.52 -7.04 -6.42
C THR A 16 1.99 -7.05 -6.62
N GLN A 17 1.43 -8.16 -7.12
CA GLN A 17 -0.01 -8.29 -7.31
C GLN A 17 -0.77 -8.29 -5.97
N ILE A 18 -0.22 -8.93 -4.94
CA ILE A 18 -0.78 -8.92 -3.58
C ILE A 18 -0.78 -7.48 -3.04
N TRP A 19 0.31 -6.74 -3.21
CA TRP A 19 0.41 -5.35 -2.80
C TRP A 19 -0.60 -4.45 -3.51
N GLU A 20 -0.77 -4.58 -4.82
CA GLU A 20 -1.79 -3.81 -5.56
C GLU A 20 -3.21 -4.12 -5.07
N SER A 21 -3.53 -5.39 -4.85
CA SER A 21 -4.84 -5.81 -4.35
C SER A 21 -5.11 -5.26 -2.94
N LEU A 22 -4.09 -5.30 -2.07
CA LEU A 22 -4.17 -4.75 -0.72
C LEU A 22 -4.40 -3.24 -0.74
N LYS A 23 -3.68 -2.50 -1.59
CA LYS A 23 -3.85 -1.06 -1.74
C LYS A 23 -5.28 -0.71 -2.15
N GLN A 24 -5.85 -1.44 -3.11
CA GLN A 24 -7.23 -1.23 -3.55
C GLN A 24 -8.25 -1.55 -2.45
N ALA A 25 -8.05 -2.64 -1.70
CA ALA A 25 -8.91 -3.01 -0.59
C ALA A 25 -8.88 -1.93 0.52
N ILE A 26 -7.71 -1.40 0.85
CA ILE A 26 -7.57 -0.32 1.83
C ILE A 26 -8.22 0.97 1.29
N ALA A 27 -7.96 1.34 0.04
CA ALA A 27 -8.50 2.56 -0.54
C ALA A 27 -10.03 2.55 -0.68
N SER A 28 -10.63 1.37 -0.85
CA SER A 28 -12.08 1.19 -0.86
C SER A 28 -12.70 1.07 0.54
N SER A 29 -11.88 0.97 1.60
CA SER A 29 -12.36 0.87 2.97
C SER A 29 -12.91 2.21 3.49
N SER A 30 -13.98 2.14 4.28
CA SER A 30 -14.61 3.32 4.88
C SER A 30 -13.70 4.05 5.87
N GLY A 31 -12.81 3.32 6.57
CA GLY A 31 -11.83 3.91 7.48
C GLY A 31 -10.81 4.80 6.74
N PHE A 32 -10.29 4.31 5.61
CA PHE A 32 -9.35 5.06 4.78
C PHE A 32 -10.01 6.29 4.14
N GLN A 33 -11.21 6.15 3.59
CA GLN A 33 -11.94 7.26 2.96
C GLN A 33 -12.23 8.38 3.97
N ARG A 34 -12.63 8.03 5.20
CA ARG A 34 -12.85 9.02 6.27
C ARG A 34 -11.55 9.69 6.69
N TRP A 35 -10.48 8.91 6.89
CA TRP A 35 -9.15 9.44 7.22
C TRP A 35 -8.61 10.39 6.15
N GLU A 36 -8.88 10.12 4.88
CA GLU A 36 -8.53 11.00 3.75
C GLU A 36 -9.37 12.29 3.74
N LEU A 37 -10.67 12.22 4.04
CA LEU A 37 -11.55 13.38 4.09
C LEU A 37 -11.24 14.33 5.26
N GLU A 38 -10.88 13.78 6.41
CA GLU A 38 -10.48 14.53 7.60
C GLU A 38 -9.13 15.24 7.41
N ARG A 39 -8.36 14.83 6.39
CA ARG A 39 -7.03 15.35 6.10
C ARG A 39 -6.90 15.71 4.63
N PRO A 40 -7.42 16.89 4.23
CA PRO A 40 -7.11 17.50 2.95
C PRO A 40 -5.66 18.01 2.98
N MET A 41 -4.69 17.13 3.24
CA MET A 41 -3.29 17.36 2.90
C MET A 41 -3.28 17.74 1.44
N ASP A 42 -2.66 18.86 1.11
CA ASP A 42 -2.63 19.53 -0.18
C ASP A 42 -3.01 18.58 -1.31
N LYS A 43 -4.29 18.58 -1.70
CA LYS A 43 -4.82 17.67 -2.73
C LYS A 43 -3.99 17.72 -4.01
N GLU A 44 -3.32 18.85 -4.24
CA GLU A 44 -2.35 19.05 -5.32
C GLU A 44 -1.07 18.22 -5.14
N GLN A 45 -0.51 18.10 -3.94
CA GLN A 45 0.63 17.21 -3.68
C GLN A 45 0.22 15.74 -3.67
N LEU A 46 -0.97 15.39 -3.18
CA LEU A 46 -1.43 13.99 -3.14
C LEU A 46 -1.88 13.43 -4.50
N GLN A 47 -2.32 14.29 -5.43
CA GLN A 47 -2.60 13.89 -6.80
C GLN A 47 -1.33 13.43 -7.53
N ASP A 48 -0.18 14.03 -7.22
CA ASP A 48 1.12 13.67 -7.81
C ASP A 48 1.74 12.43 -7.14
N VAL A 49 1.53 12.27 -5.83
CA VAL A 49 2.22 11.23 -5.02
C VAL A 49 1.45 9.87 -4.99
N GLY A 50 0.28 9.79 -5.60
CA GLY A 50 -0.42 8.52 -5.90
C GLY A 50 -1.04 7.80 -4.69
N ILE A 51 -1.80 6.74 -4.98
CA ILE A 51 -2.51 5.92 -3.98
C ILE A 51 -1.57 5.21 -3.00
N ASP A 52 -0.36 4.86 -3.45
CA ASP A 52 0.62 4.09 -2.68
C ASP A 52 1.06 4.83 -1.41
N TYR A 53 1.40 6.11 -1.55
CA TYR A 53 1.80 6.95 -0.43
C TYR A 53 0.69 7.15 0.59
N ARG A 54 -0.53 7.41 0.12
CA ARG A 54 -1.69 7.58 1.00
C ARG A 54 -1.95 6.31 1.81
N VAL A 55 -1.92 5.15 1.16
CA VAL A 55 -2.08 3.85 1.83
C VAL A 55 -0.96 3.62 2.85
N ARG A 56 0.31 3.85 2.50
CA ARG A 56 1.43 3.68 3.44
C ARG A 56 1.32 4.60 4.65
N ARG A 57 0.88 5.84 4.46
CA ARG A 57 0.71 6.79 5.56
C ARG A 57 -0.43 6.38 6.48
N TYR A 58 -1.59 6.02 5.92
CA TYR A 58 -2.71 5.48 6.69
C TYR A 58 -2.27 4.28 7.53
N LEU A 59 -1.59 3.32 6.91
CA LEU A 59 -1.07 2.14 7.61
C LEU A 59 -0.11 2.53 8.74
N ARG A 60 0.85 3.42 8.49
CA ARG A 60 1.77 3.90 9.53
C ARG A 60 1.02 4.48 10.72
N GLU A 61 0.08 5.39 10.48
CA GLU A 61 -0.66 6.06 11.55
C GLU A 61 -1.58 5.10 12.32
N THR A 62 -2.25 4.17 11.62
CA THR A 62 -3.07 3.14 12.28
C THR A 62 -2.22 2.18 13.13
N LEU A 63 -1.02 1.84 12.69
CA LEU A 63 -0.09 0.99 13.44
C LEU A 63 0.50 1.73 14.65
N GLU A 64 0.84 3.01 14.51
CA GLU A 64 1.28 3.86 15.63
C GLU A 64 0.20 3.98 16.72
N THR A 65 -1.07 4.03 16.32
CA THR A 65 -2.21 4.10 17.26
C THR A 65 -2.42 2.79 18.04
N LEU A 66 -2.01 1.65 17.49
CA LEU A 66 -2.15 0.33 18.12
C LEU A 66 -0.92 -0.11 18.94
N ALA A 67 0.19 0.62 18.84
CA ALA A 67 1.44 0.33 19.54
C ALA A 67 1.55 0.97 20.94
N TYR A 68 0.46 1.59 21.41
CA TYR A 68 0.34 2.23 22.73
C TYR A 68 -0.58 1.41 23.63
#